data_AF-A0A7W0T199-F1
#
_entry.id   AF-A0A7W0T199-F1
#
_cell.length_a   1.000
_cell.length_b   1.000
_cell.length_c   1.000
_cell.angle_alpha   90.00
_cell.angle_beta   90.00
_cell.angle_gamma   90.00
#
_symmetry.space_group_name_H-M   'P 1'
#
loop_
_entity.id
_entity.type
_entity.pdbx_description
1 polymer ?
#
loop_
_entity_poly.entity_id
_entity_poly.type
_entity_poly.pdbx_seq_one_letter_code
_entity_poly.pdbx_strand_id
1 'polypeptide(L)'
;MSKTITFTLALLATAEFAIAQPAPPVAPAADTTEPAPAPADDAVVVDDKPKHRATAAIEPLTTSETVVTAEAKVAGVGPAVDVGPVRFELHGYARMPLAAQGTPREPFLVDNDYYLSGFAYTRLYEPDWSELFFSAHSGNYKAEFGIFASLYSDYASARLENQLGIAQASVTAKKFLDHDPLSVQLGVFWDRFGYMEPYDTYVFGRTHQGGLKIMYELPGGGRVQTGIGMHQAQLQQNLGLTPIAHIAASYPIDRLQLGTYVLRTWTRDTRQLSPIQDGTMWVSGVDGRYQLPKELGTAYLALSMMDMKKVLYLAPALEVMHSTGGRGLTENFLGLDASEDGTGRMYTVATDVPLMLTDRIGARAFGMATWVRSPQVDEMDPLLNRDRRLYLKWGVEPSYKLLERLRVSARYDRVILDVYDSENSFRVLSPRVTFPLDKWGEIFFMYSHYWYGDKVHLRAGQVPLETEPDADVFKLQAQVVW
;
A
#
# COMPACT_ATOMS: atom_id res chain seq x y z
N MET A 1 14.81 -13.19 -43.42
CA MET A 1 15.84 -12.26 -42.88
C MET A 1 15.49 -11.97 -41.43
N SER A 2 16.14 -12.67 -40.51
CA SER A 2 15.97 -12.50 -39.06
C SER A 2 16.78 -11.28 -38.60
N LYS A 3 16.13 -10.30 -37.96
CA LYS A 3 16.81 -9.18 -37.32
C LYS A 3 16.79 -9.40 -35.82
N THR A 4 17.92 -9.85 -35.30
CA THR A 4 18.25 -9.89 -33.88
C THR A 4 18.41 -8.45 -33.39
N ILE A 5 17.63 -8.05 -32.39
CA ILE A 5 17.82 -6.78 -31.66
C ILE A 5 18.52 -7.14 -30.35
N THR A 6 19.78 -6.77 -30.25
CA THR A 6 20.61 -6.88 -29.04
C THR A 6 20.39 -5.62 -28.20
N PHE A 7 19.85 -5.75 -26.99
CA PHE A 7 19.84 -4.67 -25.99
C PHE A 7 21.09 -4.78 -25.12
N THR A 8 21.99 -3.81 -25.23
CA THR A 8 23.13 -3.65 -24.33
C THR A 8 22.73 -2.69 -23.22
N LEU A 9 22.56 -3.20 -21.99
CA LEU A 9 22.31 -2.38 -20.80
C LEU A 9 23.67 -1.91 -20.24
N ALA A 10 24.02 -0.65 -20.49
CA ALA A 10 25.23 -0.04 -19.92
C ALA A 10 24.91 0.51 -18.52
N LEU A 11 25.54 -0.08 -17.50
CA LEU A 11 25.55 0.37 -16.11
C LEU A 11 26.51 1.57 -16.00
N LEU A 12 26.00 2.78 -15.76
CA LEU A 12 26.86 3.94 -15.44
C LEU A 12 26.99 4.12 -13.93
N ALA A 13 28.24 4.05 -13.46
CA ALA A 13 28.67 4.32 -12.10
C ALA A 13 28.90 5.83 -11.88
N THR A 14 28.43 6.29 -10.72
CA THR A 14 28.92 7.39 -9.85
C THR A 14 29.60 8.62 -10.49
N ALA A 15 28.96 9.78 -10.33
CA ALA A 15 29.63 11.08 -10.28
C ALA A 15 29.22 11.82 -9.00
N GLU A 16 30.19 12.10 -8.13
CA GLU A 16 30.05 12.99 -6.98
C GLU A 16 30.03 14.44 -7.45
N PHE A 17 28.99 15.19 -7.09
CA PHE A 17 28.96 16.64 -7.21
C PHE A 17 28.89 17.26 -5.81
N ALA A 18 29.97 17.95 -5.42
CA ALA A 18 29.98 18.85 -4.28
C ALA A 18 29.30 20.17 -4.66
N ILE A 19 28.29 20.58 -3.90
CA ILE A 19 27.65 21.90 -4.06
C ILE A 19 27.70 22.62 -2.71
N ALA A 20 28.26 23.83 -2.74
CA ALA A 20 28.36 24.76 -1.62
C ALA A 20 26.99 25.37 -1.25
N GLN A 21 26.74 25.56 0.05
CA GLN A 21 25.52 26.18 0.58
C GLN A 21 25.49 27.70 0.37
N PRO A 22 24.34 28.27 -0.06
CA PRO A 22 24.06 29.70 0.09
C PRO A 22 23.25 30.00 1.37
N ALA A 23 23.45 31.20 1.92
CA ALA A 23 22.84 31.74 3.12
C ALA A 23 21.34 32.06 2.97
N PRO A 24 20.55 32.10 4.07
CA PRO A 24 19.11 32.29 4.02
C PRO A 24 18.69 33.76 3.82
N PRO A 25 17.60 34.04 3.07
CA PRO A 25 17.02 35.37 3.00
C PRO A 25 15.92 35.61 4.05
N VAL A 26 15.80 36.90 4.40
CA VAL A 26 14.90 37.53 5.39
C VAL A 26 13.53 37.84 4.76
N ALA A 27 12.46 37.72 5.55
CA ALA A 27 11.07 38.03 5.16
C ALA A 27 10.68 39.51 5.40
N PRO A 28 9.67 40.02 4.66
CA PRO A 28 8.80 41.08 5.16
C PRO A 28 7.29 40.74 5.11
N ALA A 29 6.51 41.52 5.87
CA ALA A 29 5.12 41.32 6.29
C ALA A 29 4.08 42.17 5.49
N ALA A 30 2.81 41.70 5.51
CA ALA A 30 1.48 42.37 5.37
C ALA A 30 1.21 43.30 4.15
N ASP A 31 -0.01 43.55 3.63
CA ASP A 31 -1.36 43.60 4.20
C ASP A 31 -2.46 43.55 3.08
N THR A 32 -3.69 43.24 3.49
CA THR A 32 -5.09 43.34 2.97
C THR A 32 -5.47 43.97 1.60
N THR A 33 -6.49 43.40 0.92
CA THR A 33 -7.89 43.96 0.75
C THR A 33 -8.74 43.19 -0.31
N GLU A 34 -10.03 42.96 0.03
CA GLU A 34 -11.17 42.51 -0.82
C GLU A 34 -11.84 43.73 -1.52
N PRO A 35 -12.69 43.62 -2.58
CA PRO A 35 -14.07 43.07 -2.49
C PRO A 35 -14.67 42.41 -3.77
N ALA A 36 -15.84 41.75 -3.61
CA ALA A 36 -16.73 41.16 -4.63
C ALA A 36 -17.60 42.21 -5.42
N PRO A 37 -18.34 41.84 -6.51
CA PRO A 37 -19.68 41.17 -6.41
C PRO A 37 -20.10 40.23 -7.58
N ALA A 38 -21.27 39.57 -7.43
CA ALA A 38 -21.98 38.59 -8.29
C ALA A 38 -22.95 39.25 -9.33
N PRO A 39 -23.98 38.61 -9.96
CA PRO A 39 -24.37 37.18 -10.23
C PRO A 39 -24.87 36.89 -11.69
N ALA A 40 -25.28 35.63 -12.01
CA ALA A 40 -26.56 35.23 -12.70
C ALA A 40 -26.54 33.91 -13.57
N ASP A 41 -27.49 33.03 -13.24
CA ASP A 41 -28.43 32.16 -14.02
C ASP A 41 -28.04 31.05 -15.03
N ASP A 42 -28.58 29.85 -14.69
CA ASP A 42 -29.35 28.83 -15.45
C ASP A 42 -28.90 28.26 -16.82
N ALA A 43 -28.74 26.92 -16.88
CA ALA A 43 -29.63 26.05 -17.68
C ALA A 43 -29.31 24.55 -17.53
N VAL A 44 -30.38 23.75 -17.44
CA VAL A 44 -30.48 22.29 -17.37
C VAL A 44 -30.46 21.67 -18.77
N VAL A 45 -29.74 20.55 -18.98
CA VAL A 45 -30.08 19.56 -20.03
C VAL A 45 -29.80 18.14 -19.53
N VAL A 46 -30.82 17.29 -19.66
CA VAL A 46 -30.87 15.85 -19.37
C VAL A 46 -30.47 15.08 -20.64
N ASP A 47 -29.63 14.05 -20.52
CA ASP A 47 -29.57 12.99 -21.53
C ASP A 47 -29.40 11.61 -20.88
N ASP A 48 -30.18 10.66 -21.39
CA ASP A 48 -30.68 9.46 -20.75
C ASP A 48 -30.32 8.27 -21.64
N LYS A 49 -29.51 7.32 -21.15
CA LYS A 49 -29.38 5.96 -21.73
C LYS A 49 -28.61 4.99 -20.81
N PRO A 50 -29.10 3.75 -20.62
CA PRO A 50 -28.64 2.85 -19.57
C PRO A 50 -27.39 2.07 -19.98
N LYS A 51 -26.34 2.09 -19.15
CA LYS A 51 -25.18 1.20 -19.29
C LYS A 51 -25.22 0.14 -18.19
N HIS A 52 -25.18 -1.12 -18.62
CA HIS A 52 -25.11 -2.31 -17.77
C HIS A 52 -24.00 -2.20 -16.73
N ARG A 53 -24.38 -2.51 -15.48
CA ARG A 53 -23.67 -2.18 -14.26
C ARG A 53 -22.75 -3.34 -13.86
N ALA A 54 -21.45 -3.22 -14.18
CA ALA A 54 -20.42 -4.07 -13.59
C ALA A 54 -20.31 -3.74 -12.10
N THR A 55 -20.42 -4.75 -11.24
CA THR A 55 -20.26 -4.60 -9.79
C THR A 55 -18.77 -4.69 -9.48
N ALA A 56 -18.08 -3.54 -9.50
CA ALA A 56 -16.67 -3.46 -9.15
C ALA A 56 -16.47 -3.73 -7.65
N ALA A 57 -15.45 -4.52 -7.31
CA ALA A 57 -14.93 -4.56 -5.95
C ALA A 57 -14.47 -3.14 -5.55
N ILE A 58 -14.77 -2.73 -4.33
CA ILE A 58 -14.52 -1.38 -3.84
C ILE A 58 -13.06 -1.35 -3.34
N GLU A 59 -12.14 -1.07 -4.26
CA GLU A 59 -10.74 -0.80 -3.95
C GLU A 59 -10.61 0.58 -3.28
N PRO A 60 -9.72 0.76 -2.29
CA PRO A 60 -9.37 2.08 -1.81
C PRO A 60 -8.82 2.93 -2.98
N LEU A 61 -9.46 4.06 -3.27
CA LEU A 61 -8.98 5.04 -4.25
C LEU A 61 -7.69 5.65 -3.72
N THR A 62 -6.56 5.24 -4.27
CA THR A 62 -5.29 5.91 -4.01
C THR A 62 -4.57 6.10 -5.35
N THR A 63 -4.17 7.32 -5.65
CA THR A 63 -3.39 7.67 -6.85
C THR A 63 -1.94 7.23 -6.68
N SER A 64 -1.71 5.94 -6.89
CA SER A 64 -0.41 5.41 -7.24
C SER A 64 -0.61 4.63 -8.52
N GLU A 65 -0.19 5.19 -9.65
CA GLU A 65 -0.12 4.45 -10.91
C GLU A 65 0.83 3.25 -10.71
N THR A 66 0.25 2.13 -10.31
CA THR A 66 0.95 0.86 -10.26
C THR A 66 1.18 0.45 -11.70
N VAL A 67 2.39 0.00 -12.02
CA VAL A 67 2.72 -0.55 -13.33
C VAL A 67 1.86 -1.79 -13.67
N VAL A 68 1.08 -2.32 -12.72
CA VAL A 68 0.19 -3.47 -12.90
C VAL A 68 -1.22 -3.20 -12.37
N THR A 69 -1.96 -2.38 -13.12
CA THR A 69 -3.41 -2.57 -13.33
C THR A 69 -3.79 -1.91 -14.64
N ALA A 70 -4.33 -2.70 -15.58
CA ALA A 70 -5.25 -2.16 -16.56
C ALA A 70 -6.28 -1.32 -15.80
N GLU A 71 -6.51 -0.10 -16.27
CA GLU A 71 -7.51 0.82 -15.73
C GLU A 71 -8.76 0.03 -15.30
N ALA A 72 -8.92 -0.19 -13.99
CA ALA A 72 -10.26 -0.05 -13.47
C ALA A 72 -10.55 1.44 -13.69
N LYS A 73 -11.13 1.76 -14.85
CA LYS A 73 -11.86 3.01 -15.04
C LYS A 73 -12.90 3.02 -13.92
N VAL A 74 -12.53 3.59 -12.78
CA VAL A 74 -13.49 4.26 -11.92
C VAL A 74 -13.97 5.41 -12.78
N ALA A 75 -15.03 5.13 -13.53
CA ALA A 75 -15.65 6.06 -14.43
C ALA A 75 -16.11 7.26 -13.61
N GLY A 76 -15.32 8.35 -13.63
CA GLY A 76 -15.61 9.69 -13.13
C GLY A 76 -16.75 9.79 -12.11
N VAL A 77 -16.47 9.46 -10.85
CA VAL A 77 -17.44 9.62 -9.75
C VAL A 77 -17.13 10.84 -8.86
N GLY A 78 -15.92 11.40 -8.94
CA GLY A 78 -15.63 12.69 -8.31
C GLY A 78 -16.33 13.84 -9.04
N PRO A 79 -17.00 14.78 -8.34
CA PRO A 79 -17.51 15.99 -8.97
C PRO A 79 -16.34 16.77 -9.54
N ALA A 80 -16.24 16.81 -10.87
CA ALA A 80 -15.29 17.67 -11.57
C ALA A 80 -15.92 19.04 -11.82
N VAL A 81 -15.17 20.10 -11.57
CA VAL A 81 -15.61 21.48 -11.83
C VAL A 81 -14.59 22.15 -12.74
N ASP A 82 -15.06 22.63 -13.88
CA ASP A 82 -14.24 23.39 -14.82
C ASP A 82 -14.35 24.89 -14.50
N VAL A 83 -13.22 25.55 -14.24
CA VAL A 83 -13.12 27.00 -14.04
C VAL A 83 -12.12 27.56 -15.05
N GLY A 84 -12.65 28.12 -16.15
CA GLY A 84 -11.82 28.53 -17.28
C GLY A 84 -11.09 27.33 -17.90
N PRO A 85 -9.76 27.38 -18.09
CA PRO A 85 -8.99 26.27 -18.66
C PRO A 85 -8.58 25.20 -17.63
N VAL A 86 -9.00 25.34 -16.37
CA VAL A 86 -8.58 24.45 -15.27
C VAL A 86 -9.74 23.55 -14.87
N ARG A 87 -9.50 22.24 -14.84
CA ARG A 87 -10.43 21.24 -14.33
C ARG A 87 -10.01 20.82 -12.93
N PHE A 88 -10.89 21.03 -11.95
CA PHE A 88 -10.71 20.57 -10.59
C PHE A 88 -11.41 19.24 -10.37
N GLU A 89 -10.78 18.33 -9.66
CA GLU A 89 -11.38 17.05 -9.28
C GLU A 89 -11.12 16.76 -7.80
N LEU A 90 -12.13 16.20 -7.14
CA LEU A 90 -12.06 15.73 -5.77
C LEU A 90 -12.32 14.22 -5.78
N HIS A 91 -11.40 13.47 -5.20
CA HIS A 91 -11.52 12.02 -5.03
C HIS A 91 -11.25 11.67 -3.57
N GLY A 92 -11.87 10.62 -3.06
CA GLY A 92 -11.58 10.21 -1.69
C GLY A 92 -12.01 8.81 -1.33
N TYR A 93 -11.47 8.40 -0.18
CA TYR A 93 -11.74 7.12 0.45
C TYR A 93 -11.89 7.35 1.94
N ALA A 94 -12.90 6.74 2.55
CA ALA A 94 -13.00 6.71 4.01
C ALA A 94 -13.49 5.35 4.48
N ARG A 95 -12.85 4.85 5.53
CA ARG A 95 -13.21 3.66 6.28
C ARG A 95 -13.51 4.05 7.71
N MET A 96 -14.68 3.63 8.18
CA MET A 96 -15.22 3.95 9.49
C MET A 96 -15.67 2.65 10.17
N PRO A 97 -14.73 1.92 10.80
CA PRO A 97 -15.01 0.72 11.55
C PRO A 97 -15.44 1.05 12.98
N LEU A 98 -16.41 0.29 13.47
CA LEU A 98 -16.68 0.07 14.88
C LEU A 98 -16.44 -1.41 15.14
N ALA A 99 -15.56 -1.72 16.07
CA ALA A 99 -15.29 -3.10 16.45
C ALA A 99 -15.36 -3.25 17.97
N ALA A 100 -15.94 -4.35 18.41
CA ALA A 100 -16.12 -4.66 19.81
C ALA A 100 -15.99 -6.16 20.06
N GLN A 101 -15.53 -6.49 21.25
CA GLN A 101 -15.60 -7.82 21.81
C GLN A 101 -16.96 -8.03 22.52
N GLY A 102 -17.22 -9.21 23.09
CA GLY A 102 -18.44 -9.48 23.86
C GLY A 102 -18.62 -8.57 25.09
N THR A 103 -17.52 -7.99 25.59
CA THR A 103 -17.51 -6.87 26.53
C THR A 103 -17.26 -5.57 25.76
N PRO A 104 -17.85 -4.43 26.18
CA PRO A 104 -17.78 -3.16 25.43
C PRO A 104 -16.39 -2.51 25.52
N ARG A 105 -15.38 -3.17 24.96
CA ARG A 105 -14.01 -2.70 24.75
C ARG A 105 -13.54 -3.03 23.34
N GLU A 106 -12.48 -2.35 22.92
CA GLU A 106 -11.76 -2.69 21.69
C GLU A 106 -11.19 -4.11 21.79
N PRO A 107 -11.21 -4.88 20.68
CA PRO A 107 -10.64 -6.22 20.64
C PRO A 107 -9.11 -6.18 20.61
N PHE A 108 -8.48 -7.08 21.35
CA PHE A 108 -7.05 -7.28 21.39
C PHE A 108 -6.69 -8.44 20.47
N LEU A 109 -6.12 -8.14 19.30
CA LEU A 109 -5.81 -9.17 18.30
C LEU A 109 -4.34 -9.12 17.93
N VAL A 110 -3.84 -10.25 17.46
CA VAL A 110 -2.46 -10.36 16.93
C VAL A 110 -2.29 -9.75 15.54
N ASP A 111 -3.39 -9.46 14.85
CA ASP A 111 -3.45 -8.97 13.48
C ASP A 111 -4.16 -7.61 13.33
N ASN A 112 -4.34 -6.86 14.43
CA ASN A 112 -5.06 -5.58 14.44
C ASN A 112 -4.22 -4.34 14.08
N ASP A 113 -2.90 -4.46 14.07
CA ASP A 113 -2.00 -3.35 13.76
C ASP A 113 -1.37 -3.55 12.38
N TYR A 114 -1.60 -2.62 11.47
CA TYR A 114 -1.12 -2.72 10.10
C TYR A 114 0.42 -2.78 10.01
N TYR A 115 1.17 -2.09 10.88
CA TYR A 115 2.64 -2.04 10.78
C TYR A 115 3.34 -3.01 11.75
N LEU A 116 2.77 -3.20 12.94
CA LEU A 116 3.40 -4.00 13.99
C LEU A 116 3.01 -5.49 13.92
N SER A 117 1.96 -5.85 13.17
CA SER A 117 1.58 -7.27 13.03
C SER A 117 2.41 -7.97 11.96
N GLY A 118 3.07 -7.21 11.08
CA GLY A 118 3.93 -7.78 10.03
C GLY A 118 3.20 -8.86 9.24
N PHE A 119 3.82 -10.04 9.14
CA PHE A 119 3.22 -11.17 8.43
C PHE A 119 1.86 -11.62 9.00
N ALA A 120 1.58 -11.40 10.29
CA ALA A 120 0.34 -11.80 10.93
C ALA A 120 -0.89 -11.03 10.42
N TYR A 121 -0.72 -9.85 9.83
CA TYR A 121 -1.82 -9.01 9.39
C TYR A 121 -2.72 -9.71 8.33
N THR A 122 -4.03 -9.75 8.58
CA THR A 122 -5.01 -10.41 7.69
C THR A 122 -6.00 -9.45 7.03
N ARG A 123 -5.96 -8.15 7.34
CA ARG A 123 -6.95 -7.15 6.87
C ARG A 123 -8.40 -7.39 7.35
N LEU A 124 -8.63 -8.30 8.29
CA LEU A 124 -9.97 -8.47 8.90
C LEU A 124 -10.28 -7.31 9.84
N TYR A 125 -9.29 -6.98 10.68
CA TYR A 125 -9.31 -5.78 11.49
C TYR A 125 -8.53 -4.67 10.78
N GLU A 126 -9.24 -3.62 10.48
CA GLU A 126 -8.74 -2.48 9.75
C GLU A 126 -9.09 -1.26 10.59
N PRO A 127 -8.12 -0.45 11.04
CA PRO A 127 -8.42 0.77 11.79
C PRO A 127 -9.12 1.78 10.88
N ASP A 128 -9.70 2.82 11.46
CA ASP A 128 -10.24 3.92 10.68
C ASP A 128 -9.15 4.61 9.83
N TRP A 129 -9.51 5.04 8.63
CA TRP A 129 -8.59 5.63 7.66
C TRP A 129 -9.36 6.48 6.66
N SER A 130 -8.87 7.68 6.36
CA SER A 130 -9.40 8.56 5.32
C SER A 130 -8.30 9.13 4.47
N GLU A 131 -8.57 9.22 3.17
CA GLU A 131 -7.77 9.95 2.19
C GLU A 131 -8.66 10.88 1.38
N LEU A 132 -8.22 12.11 1.21
CA LEU A 132 -8.85 13.10 0.34
C LEU A 132 -7.82 13.63 -0.65
N PHE A 133 -8.13 13.54 -1.94
CA PHE A 133 -7.29 14.04 -3.01
C PHE A 133 -7.96 15.18 -3.74
N PHE A 134 -7.28 16.31 -3.78
CA PHE A 134 -7.63 17.43 -4.64
C PHE A 134 -6.66 17.48 -5.81
N SER A 135 -7.20 17.55 -7.03
CA SER A 135 -6.36 17.72 -8.21
C SER A 135 -6.86 18.86 -9.10
N ALA A 136 -5.90 19.54 -9.75
CA ALA A 136 -6.15 20.60 -10.71
C ALA A 136 -5.41 20.26 -12.00
N HIS A 137 -6.15 20.18 -13.10
CA HIS A 137 -5.61 19.87 -14.43
C HIS A 137 -5.68 21.12 -15.30
N SER A 138 -4.57 21.49 -15.94
CA SER A 138 -4.51 22.59 -16.90
C SER A 138 -3.60 22.20 -18.06
N GLY A 139 -4.19 22.03 -19.24
CA GLY A 139 -3.49 21.54 -20.43
C GLY A 139 -2.77 20.21 -20.16
N ASN A 140 -1.44 20.23 -20.22
CA ASN A 140 -0.57 19.06 -20.04
C ASN A 140 -0.21 18.76 -18.57
N TYR A 141 -0.61 19.62 -17.64
CA TYR A 141 -0.17 19.55 -16.25
C TYR A 141 -1.31 19.11 -15.33
N LYS A 142 -0.97 18.31 -14.32
CA LYS A 142 -1.82 17.93 -13.18
C LYS A 142 -1.09 18.28 -11.89
N ALA A 143 -1.66 19.14 -11.07
CA ALA A 143 -1.26 19.29 -9.67
C ALA A 143 -2.17 18.44 -8.78
N GLU A 144 -1.63 17.78 -7.77
CA GLU A 144 -2.38 16.91 -6.85
C GLU A 144 -1.90 17.10 -5.41
N PHE A 145 -2.86 17.11 -4.49
CA PHE A 145 -2.65 17.22 -3.05
C PHE A 145 -3.46 16.14 -2.33
N GLY A 146 -2.83 15.36 -1.47
CA GLY A 146 -3.44 14.29 -0.69
C GLY A 146 -3.40 14.60 0.80
N ILE A 147 -4.57 14.56 1.46
CA ILE A 147 -4.73 14.74 2.91
C ILE A 147 -5.16 13.42 3.53
N PHE A 148 -4.40 12.92 4.50
CA PHE A 148 -4.64 11.63 5.14
C PHE A 148 -4.93 11.76 6.64
N ALA A 149 -5.77 10.87 7.15
CA ALA A 149 -6.08 10.75 8.56
C ALA A 149 -6.30 9.28 8.94
N SER A 150 -5.96 8.94 10.18
CA SER A 150 -6.18 7.63 10.79
C SER A 150 -6.46 7.81 12.27
N LEU A 151 -6.91 6.78 12.98
CA LEU A 151 -7.15 6.82 14.43
C LEU A 151 -7.89 8.09 14.88
N TYR A 152 -9.06 8.33 14.27
CA TYR A 152 -9.84 9.55 14.40
C TYR A 152 -10.02 9.95 15.86
N SER A 153 -9.75 11.22 16.13
CA SER A 153 -9.92 11.80 17.45
C SER A 153 -11.28 12.48 17.59
N ASP A 154 -11.82 12.46 18.80
CA ASP A 154 -12.97 13.28 19.16
C ASP A 154 -12.62 14.77 19.12
N TYR A 155 -13.57 15.63 18.74
CA TYR A 155 -13.39 17.08 18.71
C TYR A 155 -13.12 17.65 20.12
N ALA A 156 -13.59 16.99 21.17
CA ALA A 156 -13.33 17.38 22.56
C ALA A 156 -11.93 16.97 23.05
N SER A 157 -11.23 16.07 22.36
CA SER A 157 -9.88 15.61 22.69
C SER A 157 -9.11 15.24 21.42
N ALA A 158 -8.69 16.27 20.68
CA ALA A 158 -7.95 16.09 19.44
C ALA A 158 -6.58 15.45 19.68
N ARG A 159 -6.29 14.36 18.97
CA ARG A 159 -4.96 13.72 18.91
C ARG A 159 -4.33 14.12 17.58
N LEU A 160 -3.51 15.17 17.61
CA LEU A 160 -2.96 15.78 16.40
C LEU A 160 -1.98 14.85 15.66
N GLU A 161 -1.31 13.96 16.40
CA GLU A 161 -0.42 12.93 15.86
C GLU A 161 -1.11 11.98 14.87
N ASN A 162 -2.44 11.87 14.95
CA ASN A 162 -3.27 10.99 14.11
C ASN A 162 -3.83 11.71 12.86
N GLN A 163 -3.66 13.04 12.79
CA GLN A 163 -4.10 13.91 11.70
C GLN A 163 -2.89 14.28 10.83
N LEU A 164 -2.58 13.46 9.83
CA LEU A 164 -1.31 13.51 9.10
C LEU A 164 -1.15 14.74 8.20
N GLY A 165 -2.24 15.47 7.91
CA GLY A 165 -2.22 16.67 7.08
C GLY A 165 -1.92 16.34 5.62
N ILE A 166 -1.21 17.24 4.91
CA ILE A 166 -0.80 17.02 3.52
C ILE A 166 0.33 15.99 3.48
N ALA A 167 -0.01 14.77 3.12
CA ALA A 167 0.93 13.65 3.02
C ALA A 167 1.49 13.47 1.61
N GLN A 168 0.78 13.98 0.59
CA GLN A 168 1.22 13.98 -0.81
C GLN A 168 0.98 15.33 -1.45
N ALA A 169 1.92 15.76 -2.29
CA ALA A 169 1.82 16.99 -3.06
C ALA A 169 2.74 16.87 -4.28
N SER A 170 2.17 16.84 -5.48
CA SER A 170 2.97 16.63 -6.70
C SER A 170 2.43 17.36 -7.92
N VAL A 171 3.29 17.56 -8.90
CA VAL A 171 2.95 18.06 -10.23
C VAL A 171 3.40 17.04 -11.26
N THR A 172 2.52 16.72 -12.20
CA THR A 172 2.78 15.81 -13.31
C THR A 172 2.62 16.55 -14.63
N ALA A 173 3.61 16.43 -15.51
CA ALA A 173 3.50 16.76 -16.93
C ALA A 173 3.21 15.46 -17.71
N LYS A 174 2.05 15.36 -18.37
CA LYS A 174 1.62 14.14 -19.07
C LYS A 174 2.42 13.89 -20.37
N LYS A 175 2.88 14.95 -21.01
CA LYS A 175 3.71 14.99 -22.23
C LYS A 175 4.92 15.89 -21.98
N PHE A 176 5.95 15.36 -21.34
CA PHE A 176 7.12 16.14 -21.00
C PHE A 176 7.88 16.54 -22.26
N LEU A 177 8.21 17.83 -22.39
CA LEU A 177 8.81 18.41 -23.60
C LEU A 177 8.01 18.13 -24.89
N ASP A 178 6.67 18.14 -24.79
CA ASP A 178 5.73 17.82 -25.86
C ASP A 178 5.91 16.41 -26.47
N HIS A 179 6.64 15.54 -25.79
CA HIS A 179 6.87 14.17 -26.22
C HIS A 179 5.81 13.25 -25.61
N ASP A 180 4.90 12.76 -26.45
CA ASP A 180 4.02 11.63 -26.17
C ASP A 180 4.79 10.34 -26.54
N PRO A 181 4.95 9.32 -25.67
CA PRO A 181 4.24 9.05 -24.42
C PRO A 181 5.09 9.21 -23.15
N LEU A 182 5.86 10.29 -23.05
CA LEU A 182 6.74 10.55 -21.91
C LEU A 182 6.03 11.43 -20.87
N SER A 183 5.88 10.95 -19.64
CA SER A 183 5.37 11.74 -18.51
C SER A 183 6.41 11.88 -17.40
N VAL A 184 6.35 13.00 -16.68
CA VAL A 184 7.25 13.32 -15.57
C VAL A 184 6.45 13.85 -14.39
N GLN A 185 6.68 13.29 -13.20
CA GLN A 185 6.09 13.72 -11.94
C GLN A 185 7.18 14.17 -10.96
N LEU A 186 6.98 15.31 -10.31
CA LEU A 186 7.87 15.89 -9.30
C LEU A 186 7.06 16.23 -8.04
N GLY A 187 7.59 15.89 -6.87
CA GLY A 187 6.98 16.24 -5.58
C GLY A 187 7.03 15.09 -4.58
N VAL A 188 6.11 15.09 -3.63
CA VAL A 188 5.90 14.02 -2.66
C VAL A 188 4.78 13.12 -3.15
N PHE A 189 5.13 11.87 -3.45
CA PHE A 189 4.20 10.87 -3.99
C PHE A 189 4.63 9.48 -3.54
N TRP A 190 3.65 8.58 -3.48
CA TRP A 190 3.86 7.20 -3.06
C TRP A 190 3.52 6.29 -4.23
N ASP A 191 4.47 5.53 -4.74
CA ASP A 191 4.24 4.52 -5.76
C ASP A 191 3.97 3.18 -5.09
N ARG A 192 3.14 2.33 -5.69
CA ARG A 192 2.78 1.01 -5.19
C ARG A 192 3.22 -0.05 -6.17
N PHE A 193 3.83 -1.12 -5.68
CA PHE A 193 4.33 -2.21 -6.51
C PHE A 193 3.96 -3.57 -5.90
N GLY A 194 3.26 -4.38 -6.68
CA GLY A 194 2.83 -5.72 -6.28
C GLY A 194 1.78 -5.68 -5.16
N TYR A 195 0.82 -4.77 -5.25
CA TYR A 195 -0.27 -4.66 -4.28
C TYR A 195 -1.14 -5.92 -4.27
N MET A 196 -1.42 -6.42 -3.08
CA MET A 196 -2.34 -7.52 -2.84
C MET A 196 -3.45 -7.08 -1.90
N GLU A 197 -4.63 -6.92 -2.48
CA GLU A 197 -5.82 -6.49 -1.77
C GLU A 197 -6.22 -7.39 -0.58
N PRO A 198 -6.20 -8.75 -0.63
CA PRO A 198 -6.70 -9.57 0.48
C PRO A 198 -6.00 -9.32 1.81
N TYR A 199 -4.72 -8.95 1.75
CA TYR A 199 -3.88 -8.68 2.90
C TYR A 199 -3.47 -7.22 3.02
N ASP A 200 -3.93 -6.34 2.13
CA ASP A 200 -3.51 -4.93 2.03
C ASP A 200 -1.99 -4.79 2.14
N THR A 201 -1.25 -5.34 1.17
CA THR A 201 0.21 -5.39 1.28
C THR A 201 0.92 -5.28 -0.06
N TYR A 202 2.22 -5.01 -0.02
CA TYR A 202 3.05 -4.81 -1.21
C TYR A 202 4.15 -5.87 -1.26
N VAL A 203 4.17 -6.65 -2.35
CA VAL A 203 5.16 -7.71 -2.56
C VAL A 203 6.52 -7.16 -2.98
N PHE A 204 6.53 -6.02 -3.69
CA PHE A 204 7.77 -5.32 -4.10
C PHE A 204 7.96 -4.00 -3.36
N GLY A 205 6.86 -3.35 -2.95
CA GLY A 205 6.87 -2.27 -1.97
C GLY A 205 6.00 -1.06 -2.32
N ARG A 206 5.80 -0.19 -1.33
CA ARG A 206 5.22 1.14 -1.49
C ARG A 206 6.28 2.19 -1.14
N THR A 207 6.52 3.14 -2.03
CA THR A 207 7.48 4.22 -1.77
C THR A 207 6.83 5.30 -0.90
N HIS A 208 7.63 5.93 -0.06
CA HIS A 208 7.26 7.14 0.68
C HIS A 208 8.38 8.16 0.46
N GLN A 209 8.23 9.03 -0.54
CA GLN A 209 9.36 9.84 -1.00
C GLN A 209 8.94 11.23 -1.49
N GLY A 210 9.85 12.19 -1.34
CA GLY A 210 9.92 13.37 -2.20
C GLY A 210 10.93 13.13 -3.32
N GLY A 211 10.56 13.33 -4.58
CA GLY A 211 11.45 12.99 -5.69
C GLY A 211 10.90 13.28 -7.08
N LEU A 212 11.51 12.60 -8.06
CA LEU A 212 11.21 12.64 -9.49
C LEU A 212 10.82 11.24 -9.97
N LYS A 213 9.79 11.16 -10.79
CA LYS A 213 9.39 9.95 -11.51
C LYS A 213 9.22 10.25 -12.99
N ILE A 214 9.65 9.31 -13.83
CA ILE A 214 9.49 9.33 -15.28
C ILE A 214 8.72 8.07 -15.67
N MET A 215 7.71 8.21 -16.50
CA MET A 215 7.01 7.07 -17.11
C MET A 215 6.99 7.21 -18.62
N TYR A 216 7.14 6.09 -19.31
CA TYR A 216 7.09 5.99 -20.75
C TYR A 216 6.14 4.86 -21.14
N GLU A 217 5.14 5.16 -21.96
CA GLU A 217 4.22 4.12 -22.48
C GLU A 217 4.83 3.45 -23.72
N LEU A 218 4.84 2.11 -23.72
CA LEU A 218 5.37 1.33 -24.81
C LEU A 218 4.26 1.04 -25.84
N PRO A 219 4.60 0.94 -27.13
CA PRO A 219 3.69 0.40 -28.13
C PRO A 219 3.14 -0.98 -27.70
N GLY A 220 1.84 -1.19 -27.87
CA GLY A 220 1.16 -2.41 -27.42
C GLY A 220 0.64 -2.36 -25.98
N GLY A 221 0.68 -1.20 -25.31
CA GLY A 221 0.07 -1.00 -23.99
C GLY A 221 0.97 -1.37 -22.80
N GLY A 222 2.26 -1.58 -23.04
CA GLY A 222 3.24 -1.72 -21.97
C GLY A 222 3.61 -0.38 -21.34
N ARG A 223 4.31 -0.41 -20.21
CA ARG A 223 4.78 0.78 -19.52
C ARG A 223 6.15 0.53 -18.89
N VAL A 224 7.00 1.54 -18.92
CA VAL A 224 8.25 1.59 -18.15
C VAL A 224 8.22 2.81 -17.26
N GLN A 225 8.63 2.64 -16.02
CA GLN A 225 8.72 3.67 -15.02
C GLN A 225 10.10 3.63 -14.37
N THR A 226 10.68 4.79 -14.14
CA THR A 226 11.87 4.95 -13.30
C THR A 226 11.70 6.15 -12.39
N GLY A 227 12.31 6.11 -11.21
CA GLY A 227 12.24 7.22 -10.27
C GLY A 227 13.41 7.25 -9.31
N ILE A 228 13.63 8.45 -8.75
CA ILE A 228 14.56 8.69 -7.66
C ILE A 228 13.91 9.65 -6.67
N GLY A 229 14.05 9.38 -5.39
CA GLY A 229 13.55 10.22 -4.33
C GLY A 229 14.30 10.03 -3.03
N MET A 230 13.83 10.70 -1.99
CA MET A 230 14.37 10.58 -0.65
C MET A 230 13.27 10.73 0.39
N HIS A 231 13.48 10.04 1.51
CA HIS A 231 12.74 10.25 2.74
C HIS A 231 13.64 10.94 3.76
N GLN A 232 13.08 11.92 4.47
CA GLN A 232 13.79 12.66 5.52
C GLN A 232 14.27 11.73 6.64
N ALA A 233 15.41 12.05 7.24
CA ALA A 233 15.94 11.35 8.41
C ALA A 233 15.00 11.46 9.62
N GLN A 234 14.96 10.42 10.47
CA GLN A 234 14.31 10.45 11.78
C GLN A 234 15.37 10.21 12.87
N LEU A 235 16.09 11.27 13.22
CA LEU A 235 17.27 11.19 14.08
C LEU A 235 16.97 10.69 15.50
N GLN A 236 15.77 10.95 16.02
CA GLN A 236 15.33 10.44 17.33
C GLN A 236 15.23 8.91 17.37
N GLN A 237 15.06 8.28 16.20
CA GLN A 237 14.98 6.83 16.05
C GLN A 237 16.26 6.23 15.43
N ASN A 238 17.32 7.03 15.28
CA ASN A 238 18.56 6.68 14.60
C ASN A 238 18.35 6.22 13.15
N LEU A 239 17.41 6.86 12.45
CA LEU A 239 17.15 6.59 11.03
C LEU A 239 17.74 7.72 10.18
N GLY A 240 18.63 7.37 9.25
CA GLY A 240 19.31 8.33 8.40
C GLY A 240 18.46 8.85 7.24
N LEU A 241 18.90 9.94 6.61
CA LEU A 241 18.36 10.36 5.32
C LEU A 241 18.44 9.18 4.36
N THR A 242 17.32 8.82 3.76
CA THR A 242 17.20 7.56 3.03
C THR A 242 16.73 7.81 1.60
N PRO A 243 17.65 7.86 0.64
CA PRO A 243 17.30 7.82 -0.77
C PRO A 243 16.63 6.51 -1.18
N ILE A 244 15.90 6.59 -2.27
CA ILE A 244 15.28 5.47 -2.96
C ILE A 244 15.34 5.69 -4.47
N ALA A 245 15.60 4.62 -5.21
CA ALA A 245 15.53 4.60 -6.66
C ALA A 245 14.84 3.32 -7.12
N HIS A 246 14.05 3.40 -8.19
CA HIS A 246 13.30 2.27 -8.71
C HIS A 246 13.23 2.26 -10.23
N ILE A 247 13.15 1.06 -10.79
CA ILE A 247 12.74 0.79 -12.16
C ILE A 247 11.65 -0.27 -12.10
N ALA A 248 10.55 -0.01 -12.78
CA ALA A 248 9.43 -0.95 -12.93
C ALA A 248 8.97 -0.97 -14.38
N ALA A 249 8.61 -2.14 -14.90
CA ALA A 249 8.06 -2.25 -16.24
C ALA A 249 6.95 -3.31 -16.28
N SER A 250 5.96 -3.11 -17.14
CA SER A 250 4.97 -4.13 -17.47
C SER A 250 4.67 -4.17 -18.96
N TYR A 251 4.21 -5.34 -19.41
CA TYR A 251 3.80 -5.56 -20.78
C TYR A 251 2.65 -6.56 -20.86
N PRO A 252 1.57 -6.24 -21.59
CA PRO A 252 0.50 -7.18 -21.87
C PRO A 252 0.87 -8.13 -23.03
N ILE A 253 0.58 -9.42 -22.85
CA ILE A 253 0.78 -10.49 -23.82
C ILE A 253 -0.52 -11.31 -23.87
N ASP A 254 -1.41 -10.97 -24.82
CA ASP A 254 -2.75 -11.53 -24.91
C ASP A 254 -3.52 -11.40 -23.58
N ARG A 255 -3.77 -12.51 -22.87
CA ARG A 255 -4.48 -12.53 -21.57
C ARG A 255 -3.56 -12.39 -20.36
N LEU A 256 -2.25 -12.27 -20.55
CA LEU A 256 -1.26 -12.20 -19.48
C LEU A 256 -0.63 -10.81 -19.43
N GLN A 257 -0.72 -10.12 -18.29
CA GLN A 257 0.10 -8.94 -17.99
C GLN A 257 1.30 -9.39 -17.17
N LEU A 258 2.51 -9.14 -17.66
CA LEU A 258 3.75 -9.42 -16.93
C LEU A 258 4.35 -8.11 -16.41
N GLY A 259 4.86 -8.13 -15.17
CA GLY A 259 5.59 -7.03 -14.57
C GLY A 259 6.95 -7.45 -14.03
N THR A 260 7.89 -6.50 -13.99
CA THR A 260 9.21 -6.65 -13.39
C THR A 260 9.58 -5.40 -12.61
N TYR A 261 10.28 -5.58 -11.49
CA TYR A 261 10.54 -4.51 -10.53
C TYR A 261 11.95 -4.65 -9.96
N VAL A 262 12.65 -3.53 -9.85
CA VAL A 262 13.92 -3.40 -9.12
C VAL A 262 13.91 -2.08 -8.36
N LEU A 263 14.02 -2.16 -7.04
CA LEU A 263 14.07 -1.03 -6.14
C LEU A 263 15.32 -1.12 -5.28
N ARG A 264 15.88 0.05 -4.97
CA ARG A 264 16.97 0.19 -4.02
C ARG A 264 16.67 1.34 -3.09
N THR A 265 16.85 1.10 -1.80
CA THR A 265 16.94 2.17 -0.81
C THR A 265 18.22 2.01 0.01
N TRP A 266 18.78 3.12 0.46
CA TRP A 266 20.04 3.12 1.19
C TRP A 266 20.14 4.33 2.11
N THR A 267 21.04 4.27 3.08
CA THR A 267 21.49 5.42 3.84
C THR A 267 23.01 5.41 3.94
N ARG A 268 23.59 6.61 3.92
CA ARG A 268 25.02 6.90 4.15
C ARG A 268 25.15 8.05 5.16
N ASP A 269 24.08 8.33 5.90
CA ASP A 269 24.02 9.49 6.78
C ASP A 269 24.87 9.23 8.02
N THR A 270 25.86 10.07 8.26
CA THR A 270 26.74 9.98 9.43
C THR A 270 26.55 11.23 10.28
N ARG A 271 26.15 11.04 11.55
CA ARG A 271 25.90 12.14 12.49
C ARG A 271 26.67 11.91 13.78
N GLN A 272 27.21 12.97 14.37
CA GLN A 272 28.01 12.88 15.60
C GLN A 272 27.22 12.35 16.81
N LEU A 273 25.91 12.63 16.87
CA LEU A 273 25.05 12.32 18.02
C LEU A 273 24.01 11.21 17.74
N SER A 274 24.09 10.55 16.59
CA SER A 274 23.19 9.46 16.24
C SER A 274 24.00 8.32 15.63
N PRO A 275 23.96 7.09 16.20
CA PRO A 275 24.76 5.94 15.75
C PRO A 275 24.21 5.32 14.45
N ILE A 276 23.99 6.15 13.44
CA ILE A 276 23.51 5.74 12.12
C ILE A 276 24.69 5.11 11.37
N GLN A 277 24.46 3.93 10.79
CA GLN A 277 25.43 3.25 9.94
C GLN A 277 24.94 3.14 8.50
N ASP A 278 25.86 2.85 7.58
CA ASP A 278 25.54 2.55 6.20
C ASP A 278 24.61 1.34 6.10
N GLY A 279 23.40 1.59 5.61
CA GLY A 279 22.35 0.58 5.40
C GLY A 279 21.92 0.53 3.94
N THR A 280 21.47 -0.64 3.47
CA THR A 280 20.88 -0.77 2.14
C THR A 280 19.88 -1.92 2.09
N MET A 281 18.84 -1.73 1.27
CA MET A 281 17.90 -2.75 0.90
C MET A 281 17.70 -2.72 -0.61
N TRP A 282 17.77 -3.90 -1.22
CA TRP A 282 17.35 -4.16 -2.58
C TRP A 282 16.06 -4.97 -2.56
N VAL A 283 15.12 -4.60 -3.44
CA VAL A 283 13.93 -5.41 -3.72
C VAL A 283 13.90 -5.67 -5.22
N SER A 284 13.74 -6.92 -5.61
CA SER A 284 13.61 -7.31 -7.02
C SER A 284 12.53 -8.37 -7.17
N GLY A 285 11.87 -8.41 -8.31
CA GLY A 285 10.88 -9.44 -8.54
C GLY A 285 10.09 -9.28 -9.83
N VAL A 286 9.19 -10.25 -10.03
CA VAL A 286 8.31 -10.33 -11.18
C VAL A 286 6.91 -10.70 -10.72
N ASP A 287 5.91 -10.21 -11.43
CA ASP A 287 4.53 -10.64 -11.27
C ASP A 287 3.86 -10.96 -12.62
N GLY A 288 2.75 -11.66 -12.53
CA GLY A 288 1.88 -11.98 -13.65
C GLY A 288 0.43 -11.89 -13.23
N ARG A 289 -0.39 -11.22 -14.04
CA ARG A 289 -1.85 -11.26 -13.94
C ARG A 289 -2.44 -11.87 -15.20
N TYR A 290 -3.10 -13.01 -15.04
CA TYR A 290 -3.75 -13.73 -16.13
C TYR A 290 -5.28 -13.54 -16.07
N GLN A 291 -5.86 -13.05 -17.16
CA GLN A 291 -7.31 -12.98 -17.34
C GLN A 291 -7.85 -14.38 -17.66
N LEU A 292 -8.66 -14.94 -16.76
CA LEU A 292 -9.23 -16.26 -16.95
C LEU A 292 -10.26 -16.27 -18.10
N PRO A 293 -10.39 -17.38 -18.84
CA PRO A 293 -11.39 -17.51 -19.90
C PRO A 293 -12.82 -17.27 -19.39
N LYS A 294 -13.73 -16.92 -20.31
CA LYS A 294 -15.17 -16.72 -20.02
C LYS A 294 -15.45 -15.67 -18.93
N GLU A 295 -14.54 -14.71 -18.77
CA GLU A 295 -14.67 -13.64 -17.77
C GLU A 295 -14.79 -14.16 -16.33
N LEU A 296 -14.27 -15.37 -16.07
CA LEU A 296 -14.31 -16.00 -14.74
C LEU A 296 -13.58 -15.19 -13.66
N GLY A 297 -12.70 -14.26 -14.04
CA GLY A 297 -11.93 -13.45 -13.10
C GLY A 297 -10.46 -13.38 -13.50
N THR A 298 -9.60 -13.19 -12.51
CA THR A 298 -8.15 -13.03 -12.72
C THR A 298 -7.37 -13.96 -11.81
N ALA A 299 -6.17 -14.34 -12.23
CA ALA A 299 -5.20 -15.01 -11.39
C ALA A 299 -3.93 -14.18 -11.33
N TYR A 300 -3.47 -13.87 -10.13
CA TYR A 300 -2.25 -13.12 -9.87
C TYR A 300 -1.21 -14.01 -9.18
N LEU A 301 0.04 -13.89 -9.61
CA LEU A 301 1.20 -14.53 -9.00
C LEU A 301 2.35 -13.53 -8.96
N ALA A 302 3.01 -13.40 -7.82
CA ALA A 302 4.20 -12.57 -7.65
C ALA A 302 5.32 -13.33 -6.94
N LEU A 303 6.55 -13.06 -7.38
CA LEU A 303 7.78 -13.61 -6.84
C LEU A 303 8.73 -12.45 -6.54
N SER A 304 9.17 -12.27 -5.29
CA SER A 304 10.14 -11.25 -4.92
C SER A 304 11.31 -11.79 -4.11
N MET A 305 12.44 -11.10 -4.23
CA MET A 305 13.65 -11.29 -3.45
C MET A 305 14.08 -9.95 -2.86
N MET A 306 14.43 -9.96 -1.58
CA MET A 306 14.93 -8.80 -0.85
C MET A 306 16.29 -9.14 -0.25
N ASP A 307 17.28 -8.28 -0.50
CA ASP A 307 18.62 -8.38 0.07
C ASP A 307 18.88 -7.14 0.92
N MET A 308 19.15 -7.37 2.20
CA MET A 308 19.12 -6.36 3.24
C MET A 308 20.40 -6.38 4.04
N LYS A 309 20.98 -5.20 4.26
CA LYS A 309 22.16 -5.00 5.07
C LYS A 309 21.95 -3.81 5.98
N LYS A 310 21.99 -4.05 7.29
CA LYS A 310 21.83 -3.03 8.33
C LYS A 310 20.61 -2.14 8.13
N VAL A 311 19.46 -2.74 7.79
CA VAL A 311 18.28 -1.95 7.40
C VAL A 311 17.68 -1.19 8.57
N LEU A 312 18.01 -1.52 9.82
CA LEU A 312 17.55 -0.80 11.00
C LEU A 312 17.79 0.72 10.94
N TYR A 313 18.76 1.18 10.15
CA TYR A 313 19.10 2.60 9.96
C TYR A 313 18.37 3.30 8.81
N LEU A 314 17.60 2.57 8.01
CA LEU A 314 16.84 3.13 6.90
C LEU A 314 15.57 3.79 7.41
N ALA A 315 15.40 5.07 7.11
CA ALA A 315 14.15 5.77 7.30
C ALA A 315 13.04 5.15 6.40
N PRO A 316 11.75 5.44 6.68
CA PRO A 316 10.60 4.84 6.00
C PRO A 316 10.41 5.12 4.50
N ALA A 317 11.45 5.17 3.68
CA ALA A 317 11.34 5.42 2.25
C ALA A 317 10.65 4.30 1.45
N LEU A 318 10.70 3.06 1.96
CA LEU A 318 10.07 1.89 1.36
C LEU A 318 9.32 1.09 2.42
N GLU A 319 8.07 0.78 2.15
CA GLU A 319 7.22 -0.11 2.93
C GLU A 319 7.04 -1.43 2.18
N VAL A 320 7.19 -2.57 2.86
CA VAL A 320 7.05 -3.89 2.25
C VAL A 320 6.48 -4.87 3.28
N MET A 321 5.54 -5.73 2.89
CA MET A 321 4.97 -6.77 3.77
C MET A 321 4.61 -6.25 5.17
N HIS A 322 3.83 -5.17 5.24
CA HIS A 322 3.38 -4.56 6.50
C HIS A 322 4.51 -3.98 7.37
N SER A 323 5.71 -3.81 6.82
CA SER A 323 6.83 -3.20 7.52
C SER A 323 7.14 -1.81 6.97
N THR A 324 7.02 -0.80 7.84
CA THR A 324 7.39 0.59 7.53
C THR A 324 8.89 0.80 7.70
N GLY A 325 9.58 1.00 6.59
CA GLY A 325 11.02 1.21 6.60
C GLY A 325 11.79 0.01 7.15
N GLY A 326 13.07 0.24 7.45
CA GLY A 326 13.94 -0.85 7.85
C GLY A 326 13.78 -1.30 9.30
N ARG A 327 13.37 -0.42 10.22
CA ARG A 327 13.05 -0.81 11.60
C ARG A 327 11.88 -1.82 11.63
N GLY A 328 10.78 -1.52 10.93
CA GLY A 328 9.64 -2.44 10.85
C GLY A 328 10.00 -3.79 10.20
N LEU A 329 10.92 -3.81 9.23
CA LEU A 329 11.41 -5.08 8.65
C LEU A 329 12.24 -5.88 9.64
N THR A 330 13.07 -5.17 10.40
CA THR A 330 13.91 -5.76 11.43
C THR A 330 13.06 -6.42 12.52
N GLU A 331 12.07 -5.72 13.03
CA GLU A 331 11.17 -6.20 14.09
C GLU A 331 10.27 -7.36 13.61
N ASN A 332 9.70 -7.26 12.41
CA ASN A 332 8.73 -8.25 11.92
C ASN A 332 9.40 -9.53 11.39
N PHE A 333 10.61 -9.44 10.83
CA PHE A 333 11.21 -10.54 10.08
C PHE A 333 12.65 -10.89 10.47
N LEU A 334 13.52 -9.92 10.75
CA LEU A 334 14.96 -10.18 10.87
C LEU A 334 15.44 -10.40 12.31
N GLY A 335 14.71 -9.90 13.31
CA GLY A 335 15.10 -9.92 14.73
C GLY A 335 15.91 -8.69 15.14
N LEU A 336 15.93 -8.38 16.45
CA LEU A 336 16.55 -7.16 16.99
C LEU A 336 17.91 -7.38 17.67
N ASP A 337 18.26 -8.61 18.05
CA ASP A 337 19.38 -8.86 18.97
C ASP A 337 20.66 -9.22 18.21
N ALA A 338 20.70 -10.40 17.61
CA ALA A 338 21.82 -10.97 16.88
C ALA A 338 21.63 -10.88 15.35
N SER A 339 20.82 -9.94 14.87
CA SER A 339 20.49 -9.79 13.43
C SER A 339 21.48 -8.95 12.63
N GLU A 340 22.57 -8.50 13.24
CA GLU A 340 23.51 -7.53 12.65
C GLU A 340 22.80 -6.28 12.10
N ASP A 341 22.04 -5.61 12.97
CA ASP A 341 21.27 -4.40 12.67
C ASP A 341 20.19 -4.59 11.57
N GLY A 342 19.57 -5.77 11.51
CA GLY A 342 18.60 -6.10 10.46
C GLY A 342 19.26 -6.43 9.12
N THR A 343 20.30 -7.25 9.15
CA THR A 343 20.89 -7.84 7.94
C THR A 343 20.20 -9.16 7.63
N GLY A 344 19.94 -9.44 6.35
CA GLY A 344 19.29 -10.69 5.97
C GLY A 344 18.76 -10.71 4.54
N ARG A 345 18.01 -11.76 4.23
CA ARG A 345 17.34 -11.96 2.94
C ARG A 345 15.93 -12.48 3.12
N MET A 346 15.06 -12.08 2.20
CA MET A 346 13.69 -12.59 2.14
C MET A 346 13.35 -13.02 0.73
N TYR A 347 12.58 -14.09 0.61
CA TYR A 347 12.02 -14.57 -0.65
C TYR A 347 10.53 -14.75 -0.47
N THR A 348 9.74 -14.08 -1.28
CA THR A 348 8.28 -14.06 -1.13
C THR A 348 7.61 -14.59 -2.40
N VAL A 349 6.65 -15.47 -2.21
CA VAL A 349 5.70 -15.91 -3.24
C VAL A 349 4.31 -15.50 -2.79
N ALA A 350 3.53 -14.90 -3.67
CA ALA A 350 2.19 -14.48 -3.30
C ALA A 350 1.20 -14.61 -4.46
N THR A 351 -0.06 -14.89 -4.14
CA THR A 351 -1.11 -15.14 -5.13
C THR A 351 -2.46 -14.61 -4.69
N ASP A 352 -3.27 -14.23 -5.67
CA ASP A 352 -4.65 -13.79 -5.48
C ASP A 352 -5.48 -14.15 -6.72
N VAL A 353 -6.59 -14.85 -6.50
CA VAL A 353 -7.43 -15.42 -7.54
C VAL A 353 -8.91 -15.14 -7.23
N PRO A 354 -9.43 -13.94 -7.54
CA PRO A 354 -10.85 -13.67 -7.51
C PRO A 354 -11.57 -14.32 -8.71
N LEU A 355 -12.65 -15.04 -8.42
CA LEU A 355 -13.46 -15.79 -9.37
C LEU A 355 -14.93 -15.39 -9.27
N MET A 356 -15.61 -15.28 -10.43
CA MET A 356 -17.06 -15.25 -10.57
C MET A 356 -17.49 -16.54 -11.26
N LEU A 357 -18.07 -17.45 -10.46
CA LEU A 357 -18.53 -18.76 -10.95
C LEU A 357 -19.89 -18.63 -11.65
N THR A 358 -20.72 -17.69 -11.19
CA THR A 358 -21.98 -17.26 -11.82
C THR A 358 -22.16 -15.75 -11.63
N ASP A 359 -23.29 -15.20 -12.09
CA ASP A 359 -23.71 -13.82 -11.82
C ASP A 359 -23.96 -13.52 -10.33
N ARG A 360 -24.06 -14.56 -9.49
CA ARG A 360 -24.35 -14.45 -8.05
C ARG A 360 -23.32 -15.10 -7.15
N ILE A 361 -22.57 -16.09 -7.63
CA ILE A 361 -21.61 -16.86 -6.84
C ILE A 361 -20.21 -16.40 -7.22
N GLY A 362 -19.49 -15.86 -6.24
CA GLY A 362 -18.07 -15.55 -6.34
C GLY A 362 -17.25 -16.38 -5.36
N ALA A 363 -15.97 -16.54 -5.64
CA ALA A 363 -15.00 -17.11 -4.71
C ALA A 363 -13.66 -16.41 -4.89
N ARG A 364 -12.91 -16.20 -3.81
CA ARG A 364 -11.54 -15.71 -3.87
C ARG A 364 -10.63 -16.71 -3.17
N ALA A 365 -9.47 -17.01 -3.77
CA ALA A 365 -8.41 -17.76 -3.11
C ALA A 365 -7.13 -16.92 -3.14
N PHE A 366 -6.44 -16.80 -2.03
CA PHE A 366 -5.27 -15.94 -1.91
C PHE A 366 -4.28 -16.52 -0.91
N GLY A 367 -3.01 -16.13 -1.03
CA GLY A 367 -1.98 -16.60 -0.12
C GLY A 367 -0.62 -15.95 -0.34
N MET A 368 0.23 -16.10 0.65
CA MET A 368 1.59 -15.57 0.67
C MET A 368 2.48 -16.51 1.48
N ALA A 369 3.69 -16.75 0.98
CA ALA A 369 4.73 -17.47 1.68
C ALA A 369 6.02 -16.65 1.63
N THR A 370 6.70 -16.51 2.75
CA THR A 370 7.93 -15.72 2.87
C THR A 370 8.99 -16.53 3.61
N TRP A 371 10.10 -16.81 2.93
CA TRP A 371 11.25 -17.45 3.54
C TRP A 371 12.30 -16.42 3.92
N VAL A 372 12.75 -16.46 5.17
CA VAL A 372 13.69 -15.49 5.76
C VAL A 372 15.01 -16.16 6.08
N ARG A 373 16.10 -15.45 5.78
CA ARG A 373 17.46 -15.73 6.26
C ARG A 373 17.92 -14.51 7.06
N SER A 374 18.35 -14.75 8.29
CA SER A 374 18.83 -13.70 9.20
C SER A 374 19.97 -14.27 10.05
N PRO A 375 20.99 -13.48 10.44
CA PRO A 375 21.96 -13.88 11.44
C PRO A 375 21.36 -14.11 12.84
N GLN A 376 20.13 -13.67 13.11
CA GLN A 376 19.45 -13.86 14.40
C GLN A 376 19.21 -15.35 14.69
N VAL A 377 20.11 -15.89 15.50
CA VAL A 377 20.06 -17.23 16.06
C VAL A 377 20.38 -17.13 17.56
N ASP A 378 19.51 -17.69 18.38
CA ASP A 378 19.64 -17.90 19.80
C ASP A 378 19.56 -19.42 20.06
N GLU A 379 20.61 -19.97 20.68
CA GLU A 379 20.71 -21.40 20.98
C GLU A 379 19.84 -21.82 22.18
N MET A 380 19.49 -20.86 23.05
CA MET A 380 18.74 -21.08 24.28
C MET A 380 17.25 -20.82 24.10
N ASP A 381 16.86 -19.92 23.18
CA ASP A 381 15.46 -19.63 22.86
C ASP A 381 15.19 -19.71 21.34
N PRO A 382 14.76 -20.89 20.84
CA PRO A 382 14.40 -21.05 19.44
C PRO A 382 13.28 -20.14 18.93
N LEU A 383 12.45 -19.54 19.79
CA LEU A 383 11.37 -18.63 19.38
C LEU A 383 11.90 -17.29 18.88
N LEU A 384 13.09 -16.89 19.34
CA LEU A 384 13.80 -15.69 18.89
C LEU A 384 14.47 -15.90 17.52
N ASN A 385 14.62 -17.15 17.06
CA ASN A 385 15.26 -17.45 15.79
C ASN A 385 14.46 -16.90 14.61
N ARG A 386 15.20 -16.23 13.72
CA ARG A 386 14.68 -15.73 12.44
C ARG A 386 15.40 -16.33 11.23
N ASP A 387 16.51 -17.04 11.44
CA ASP A 387 17.16 -17.77 10.34
C ASP A 387 16.30 -18.93 9.86
N ARG A 388 16.24 -19.10 8.53
CA ARG A 388 15.53 -20.18 7.82
C ARG A 388 14.04 -20.28 8.14
N ARG A 389 13.45 -19.23 8.69
CA ARG A 389 12.05 -19.17 9.05
C ARG A 389 11.19 -19.06 7.80
N LEU A 390 10.20 -19.95 7.67
CA LEU A 390 9.22 -19.89 6.58
C LEU A 390 7.86 -19.52 7.16
N TYR A 391 7.38 -18.36 6.75
CA TYR A 391 6.06 -17.83 7.05
C TYR A 391 5.10 -18.25 5.94
N LEU A 392 3.87 -18.64 6.30
CA LEU A 392 2.84 -19.02 5.34
C LEU A 392 1.48 -18.51 5.80
N LYS A 393 0.78 -17.78 4.93
CA LYS A 393 -0.64 -17.47 5.12
C LYS A 393 -1.44 -17.70 3.86
N TRP A 394 -2.67 -18.15 4.02
CA TRP A 394 -3.58 -18.33 2.90
C TRP A 394 -5.02 -18.14 3.38
N GLY A 395 -5.90 -17.83 2.45
CA GLY A 395 -7.31 -17.71 2.74
C GLY A 395 -8.19 -17.95 1.53
N VAL A 396 -9.46 -18.17 1.84
CA VAL A 396 -10.53 -18.37 0.87
C VAL A 396 -11.75 -17.58 1.28
N GLU A 397 -12.44 -17.00 0.30
CA GLU A 397 -13.66 -16.22 0.52
C GLU A 397 -14.72 -16.54 -0.54
N PRO A 398 -15.58 -17.55 -0.31
CA PRO A 398 -16.83 -17.68 -1.03
C PRO A 398 -17.76 -16.49 -0.73
N SER A 399 -18.49 -16.05 -1.76
CA SER A 399 -19.49 -15.00 -1.65
C SER A 399 -20.73 -15.31 -2.49
N TYR A 400 -21.88 -14.84 -2.00
CA TYR A 400 -23.16 -15.00 -2.66
C TYR A 400 -23.97 -13.69 -2.64
N LYS A 401 -24.44 -13.28 -3.82
CA LYS A 401 -25.37 -12.16 -3.99
C LYS A 401 -26.80 -12.65 -3.77
N LEU A 402 -27.32 -12.46 -2.55
CA LEU A 402 -28.69 -12.80 -2.19
C LEU A 402 -29.70 -11.91 -2.91
N LEU A 403 -29.48 -10.59 -2.89
CA LEU A 403 -30.26 -9.56 -3.55
C LEU A 403 -29.32 -8.53 -4.19
N GLU A 404 -29.85 -7.61 -4.99
CA GLU A 404 -29.02 -6.57 -5.61
C GLU A 404 -28.25 -5.70 -4.60
N ARG A 405 -28.83 -5.46 -3.43
CA ARG A 405 -28.26 -4.67 -2.34
C ARG A 405 -27.92 -5.50 -1.09
N LEU A 406 -27.79 -6.82 -1.25
CA LEU A 406 -27.45 -7.71 -0.14
C LEU A 406 -26.52 -8.83 -0.61
N ARG A 407 -25.31 -8.86 -0.06
CA ARG A 407 -24.32 -9.92 -0.28
C ARG A 407 -23.97 -10.57 1.05
N VAL A 408 -23.71 -11.86 1.02
CA VAL A 408 -23.08 -12.60 2.11
C VAL A 408 -21.75 -13.17 1.65
N SER A 409 -20.75 -13.17 2.51
CA SER A 409 -19.50 -13.90 2.29
C SER A 409 -19.04 -14.56 3.59
N ALA A 410 -18.13 -15.51 3.47
CA ALA A 410 -17.43 -16.07 4.61
C ALA A 410 -15.96 -16.18 4.25
N ARG A 411 -15.11 -15.46 4.97
CA ARG A 411 -13.67 -15.49 4.75
C ARG A 411 -13.02 -16.39 5.78
N TYR A 412 -12.15 -17.28 5.32
CA TYR A 412 -11.28 -18.08 6.19
C TYR A 412 -9.83 -17.71 5.91
N ASP A 413 -9.06 -17.44 6.97
CA ASP A 413 -7.61 -17.27 6.90
C ASP A 413 -6.91 -18.28 7.79
N ARG A 414 -5.77 -18.78 7.32
CA ARG A 414 -4.80 -19.54 8.10
C ARG A 414 -3.47 -18.79 8.03
N VAL A 415 -2.90 -18.47 9.19
CA VAL A 415 -1.62 -17.78 9.31
C VAL A 415 -0.68 -18.63 10.15
N ILE A 416 0.49 -18.94 9.60
CA ILE A 416 1.53 -19.76 10.21
C ILE A 416 2.79 -18.90 10.24
N LEU A 417 3.21 -18.49 11.44
CA LEU A 417 4.34 -17.59 11.63
C LEU A 417 5.68 -18.32 11.60
N ASP A 418 5.66 -19.65 11.74
CA ASP A 418 6.77 -20.53 11.42
C ASP A 418 6.21 -21.91 11.05
N VAL A 419 6.41 -22.38 9.82
CA VAL A 419 5.93 -23.71 9.39
C VAL A 419 6.56 -24.88 10.15
N TYR A 420 7.71 -24.65 10.80
CA TYR A 420 8.34 -25.66 11.66
C TYR A 420 7.78 -25.65 13.09
N ASP A 421 6.96 -24.66 13.45
CA ASP A 421 6.29 -24.55 14.74
C ASP A 421 4.80 -24.25 14.55
N SER A 422 4.01 -25.32 14.39
CA SER A 422 2.57 -25.18 14.14
C SER A 422 1.79 -24.58 15.31
N GLU A 423 2.32 -24.54 16.53
CA GLU A 423 1.70 -23.85 17.66
C GLU A 423 1.80 -22.33 17.54
N ASN A 424 2.76 -21.83 16.75
CA ASN A 424 2.90 -20.42 16.41
C ASN A 424 2.07 -20.07 15.16
N SER A 425 0.77 -20.33 15.24
CA SER A 425 -0.16 -20.13 14.14
C SER A 425 -1.56 -19.83 14.64
N PHE A 426 -2.35 -19.14 13.82
CA PHE A 426 -3.76 -18.95 14.10
C PHE A 426 -4.59 -19.13 12.83
N ARG A 427 -5.89 -19.25 13.01
CA ARG A 427 -6.86 -19.26 11.92
C ARG A 427 -8.08 -18.47 12.34
N VAL A 428 -8.81 -17.95 11.38
CA VAL A 428 -9.97 -17.11 11.63
C VAL A 428 -11.04 -17.38 10.58
N LEU A 429 -12.29 -17.42 11.03
CA LEU A 429 -13.47 -17.53 10.18
C LEU A 429 -14.34 -16.29 10.40
N SER A 430 -14.61 -15.59 9.31
CA SER A 430 -15.29 -14.30 9.31
C SER A 430 -16.48 -14.30 8.36
N PRO A 431 -17.67 -14.76 8.78
CA PRO A 431 -18.91 -14.48 8.07
C PRO A 431 -19.19 -12.98 8.02
N ARG A 432 -19.64 -12.51 6.86
CA ARG A 432 -19.94 -11.10 6.56
C ARG A 432 -21.26 -10.96 5.84
N VAL A 433 -22.02 -9.93 6.23
CA VAL A 433 -23.21 -9.44 5.50
C VAL A 433 -22.91 -8.03 5.03
N THR A 434 -22.97 -7.82 3.71
CA THR A 434 -22.63 -6.55 3.06
C THR A 434 -23.85 -5.96 2.35
N PHE A 435 -24.01 -4.65 2.54
CA PHE A 435 -25.02 -3.80 1.93
C PHE A 435 -24.32 -2.78 1.01
N PRO A 436 -24.21 -3.05 -0.30
CA PRO A 436 -23.62 -2.11 -1.24
C PRO A 436 -24.42 -0.81 -1.30
N LEU A 437 -23.74 0.33 -1.18
CA LEU A 437 -24.26 1.68 -1.36
C LEU A 437 -24.09 2.12 -2.81
N ASP A 438 -24.67 1.34 -3.73
CA ASP A 438 -24.63 1.61 -5.17
C ASP A 438 -23.21 1.79 -5.73
N LYS A 439 -22.76 3.02 -6.00
CA LYS A 439 -21.40 3.32 -6.49
C LYS A 439 -20.50 4.00 -5.45
N TRP A 440 -21.06 4.34 -4.30
CA TRP A 440 -20.41 5.21 -3.30
C TRP A 440 -19.68 4.43 -2.22
N GLY A 441 -19.92 3.13 -2.09
CA GLY A 441 -19.36 2.38 -0.97
C GLY A 441 -20.17 1.16 -0.59
N GLU A 442 -19.95 0.71 0.64
CA GLU A 442 -20.67 -0.38 1.28
C GLU A 442 -20.73 -0.20 2.80
N ILE A 443 -21.75 -0.82 3.39
CA ILE A 443 -21.83 -1.03 4.84
C ILE A 443 -21.81 -2.53 5.07
N PHE A 444 -21.05 -3.01 6.03
CA PHE A 444 -21.08 -4.44 6.36
C PHE A 444 -21.01 -4.71 7.85
N PHE A 445 -21.58 -5.85 8.21
CA PHE A 445 -21.49 -6.47 9.53
C PHE A 445 -20.67 -7.74 9.38
N MET A 446 -19.74 -7.96 10.30
CA MET A 446 -18.87 -9.11 10.30
C MET A 446 -18.72 -9.62 11.73
N TYR A 447 -18.75 -10.93 11.88
CA TYR A 447 -18.32 -11.61 13.09
C TYR A 447 -17.08 -12.41 12.74
N SER A 448 -16.06 -12.37 13.57
CA SER A 448 -14.83 -13.14 13.40
C SER A 448 -14.61 -13.99 14.64
N HIS A 449 -14.34 -15.28 14.41
CA HIS A 449 -13.88 -16.19 15.45
C HIS A 449 -12.47 -16.67 15.13
N TYR A 450 -11.56 -16.47 16.08
CA TYR A 450 -10.15 -16.82 16.00
C TYR A 450 -9.88 -18.10 16.79
N TRP A 451 -9.06 -18.97 16.21
CA TRP A 451 -8.44 -20.09 16.91
C TRP A 451 -6.94 -19.88 16.91
N TYR A 452 -6.39 -19.67 18.10
CA TYR A 452 -4.97 -19.48 18.33
C TYR A 452 -4.31 -20.80 18.71
N GLY A 453 -3.07 -20.99 18.28
CA GLY A 453 -2.19 -22.00 18.87
C GLY A 453 -1.54 -21.45 20.14
N ASP A 454 -1.04 -22.36 20.98
CA ASP A 454 -0.61 -22.08 22.36
C ASP A 454 0.56 -21.08 22.48
N LYS A 455 1.25 -20.76 21.38
CA LYS A 455 2.37 -19.81 21.34
C LYS A 455 2.01 -18.45 20.75
N VAL A 456 0.74 -18.24 20.40
CA VAL A 456 0.29 -16.97 19.83
C VAL A 456 -0.16 -16.04 20.95
N HIS A 457 0.68 -15.04 21.23
CA HIS A 457 0.42 -14.03 22.24
C HIS A 457 0.38 -12.62 21.62
N LEU A 458 -0.26 -11.70 22.34
CA LEU A 458 -0.16 -10.27 22.05
C LEU A 458 1.30 -9.81 22.19
N ARG A 459 1.68 -8.79 21.41
CA ARG A 459 3.03 -8.23 21.51
C ARG A 459 3.24 -7.61 22.89
N ALA A 460 4.45 -7.72 23.42
CA ALA A 460 4.81 -7.07 24.68
C ALA A 460 4.54 -5.55 24.58
N GLY A 461 3.80 -5.02 25.57
CA GLY A 461 3.42 -3.60 25.61
C GLY A 461 2.25 -3.21 24.70
N GLN A 462 1.68 -4.14 23.93
CA GLN A 462 0.47 -3.87 23.13
C GLN A 462 -0.73 -3.55 24.03
N VAL A 463 -0.92 -4.36 25.08
CA VAL A 463 -1.95 -4.15 26.10
C VAL A 463 -1.31 -4.30 27.47
N PRO A 464 -1.52 -3.37 28.41
CA PRO A 464 -1.00 -3.51 29.76
C PRO A 464 -1.57 -4.75 30.45
N LEU A 465 -0.70 -5.63 30.94
CA LEU A 465 -1.03 -6.80 31.76
C LEU A 465 -1.87 -7.89 31.07
N GLU A 466 -2.05 -7.82 29.75
CA GLU A 466 -2.76 -8.83 28.96
C GLU A 466 -1.81 -9.43 27.93
N THR A 467 -1.81 -10.75 27.84
CA THR A 467 -0.97 -11.49 26.89
C THR A 467 -1.80 -12.30 25.91
N GLU A 468 -3.05 -12.59 26.25
CA GLU A 468 -3.92 -13.44 25.44
C GLU A 468 -4.77 -12.60 24.47
N PRO A 469 -4.78 -12.95 23.18
CA PRO A 469 -5.66 -12.30 22.21
C PRO A 469 -7.11 -12.76 22.35
N ASP A 470 -8.04 -11.92 21.91
CA ASP A 470 -9.47 -12.21 21.88
C ASP A 470 -9.86 -13.20 20.78
N ALA A 471 -10.71 -14.16 21.13
CA ALA A 471 -11.23 -15.13 20.16
C ALA A 471 -12.41 -14.60 19.34
N ASP A 472 -13.21 -13.66 19.86
CA ASP A 472 -14.50 -13.29 19.27
C ASP A 472 -14.59 -11.77 19.06
N VAL A 473 -14.88 -11.37 17.82
CA VAL A 473 -14.95 -9.95 17.43
C VAL A 473 -16.16 -9.68 16.56
N PHE A 474 -16.89 -8.63 16.90
CA PHE A 474 -17.94 -8.05 16.06
C PHE A 474 -17.42 -6.77 15.43
N LYS A 475 -17.69 -6.59 14.14
CA LYS A 475 -17.31 -5.41 13.38
C LYS A 475 -18.49 -4.91 12.56
N LEU A 476 -18.78 -3.62 12.70
CA LEU A 476 -19.62 -2.84 11.79
C LEU A 476 -18.71 -1.86 11.07
N GLN A 477 -18.72 -1.82 9.74
CA GLN A 477 -17.90 -0.88 8.98
C GLN A 477 -18.72 -0.24 7.89
N ALA A 478 -18.60 1.08 7.79
CA ALA A 478 -18.91 1.81 6.57
C ALA A 478 -17.60 2.07 5.81
N GLN A 479 -17.64 1.85 4.50
CA GLN A 479 -16.55 2.18 3.60
C GLN A 479 -17.14 2.97 2.43
N VAL A 480 -16.54 4.11 2.13
CA VAL A 480 -16.98 4.99 1.05
C VAL A 480 -15.84 5.37 0.13
N VAL A 481 -16.18 5.54 -1.14
CA VAL A 481 -15.30 5.89 -2.25
C VAL A 481 -16.07 6.89 -3.11
N TRP A 482 -15.47 8.03 -3.44
CA TRP A 482 -16.09 9.05 -4.28
C TRP A 482 -15.10 9.67 -5.25
#